data_AF-A0A7C2CDF3-F1
#
_entry.id   AF-A0A7C2CDF3-F1
#
_cell.length_a   1.000
_cell.length_b   1.000
_cell.length_c   1.000
_cell.angle_alpha   90.00
_cell.angle_beta   90.00
_cell.angle_gamma   90.00
#
_symmetry.space_group_name_H-M   'P 1'
#
loop_
_entity.id
_entity.type
_entity.pdbx_description
1 polymer ?
#
loop_
_entity_poly.entity_id
_entity_poly.type
_entity_poly.pdbx_seq_one_letter_code
_entity_poly.pdbx_strand_id
1 'polypeptide(L)'
;MERSRRIKELLDCVERMVEEDPQVLVPVRQLWVRLHREYPWMAPPTFAEFLALLREDDRFEYWPLGESLEEDIPVGEGHRSVREMAMCERGPRVKLRRIPLTEALLIQILRHHIQGMLEILR
;
A
#
# COMPACT_ATOMS: atom_id res chain seq x y z
N MET A 1 -7.68 14.98 -21.31
CA MET A 1 -8.43 15.52 -20.16
C MET A 1 -8.98 14.41 -19.26
N GLU A 2 -9.64 13.39 -19.83
CA GLU A 2 -10.26 12.32 -19.04
C GLU A 2 -9.27 11.43 -18.25
N ARG A 3 -8.11 11.10 -18.85
CA ARG A 3 -7.05 10.32 -18.20
C ARG A 3 -6.51 11.01 -16.94
N SER A 4 -6.21 12.30 -17.01
CA SER A 4 -5.68 13.07 -15.86
C SER A 4 -6.68 13.17 -14.72
N ARG A 5 -7.98 13.26 -15.03
CA ARG A 5 -9.05 13.26 -14.02
C ARG A 5 -9.13 11.91 -13.30
N ARG A 6 -9.11 10.80 -14.04
CA ARG A 6 -9.13 9.44 -13.46
C ARG A 6 -7.91 9.16 -12.58
N ILE A 7 -6.72 9.61 -13.00
CA ILE A 7 -5.49 9.49 -12.20
C ILE A 7 -5.63 10.27 -10.89
N LYS A 8 -6.15 11.50 -10.95
CA LYS A 8 -6.40 12.30 -9.75
C LYS A 8 -7.38 11.62 -8.80
N GLU A 9 -8.52 11.15 -9.30
CA GLU A 9 -9.53 10.44 -8.51
C GLU A 9 -8.95 9.18 -7.85
N LEU A 10 -8.10 8.43 -8.56
CA LEU A 10 -7.38 7.29 -8.02
C LEU A 10 -6.45 7.69 -6.88
N LEU A 11 -5.62 8.71 -7.07
CA LEU A 11 -4.67 9.15 -6.04
C LEU A 11 -5.38 9.76 -4.83
N ASP A 12 -6.52 10.44 -5.03
CA ASP A 12 -7.39 10.91 -3.94
C ASP A 12 -7.98 9.73 -3.13
N CYS A 13 -8.28 8.60 -3.78
CA CYS A 13 -8.69 7.39 -3.08
C CYS A 13 -7.53 6.78 -2.28
N VAL A 14 -6.33 6.71 -2.87
CA VAL A 14 -5.15 6.19 -2.16
C VAL A 14 -4.79 7.05 -0.97
N GLU A 15 -4.87 8.38 -1.10
CA GLU A 15 -4.62 9.30 0.01
C GLU A 15 -5.53 8.99 1.22
N ARG A 16 -6.84 8.82 0.99
CA ARG A 16 -7.79 8.42 2.04
C ARG A 16 -7.43 7.05 2.65
N MET A 17 -7.09 6.07 1.82
CA MET A 17 -6.70 4.74 2.30
C MET A 17 -5.45 4.78 3.19
N VAL A 18 -4.47 5.63 2.87
CA VAL A 18 -3.25 5.79 3.67
C VAL A 18 -3.54 6.58 4.96
N GLU A 19 -4.40 7.59 4.89
CA GLU A 19 -4.81 8.39 6.06
C GLU A 19 -5.56 7.57 7.11
N GLU A 20 -6.41 6.65 6.66
CA GLU A 20 -7.19 5.76 7.54
C GLU A 20 -6.39 4.56 8.05
N ASP A 21 -5.20 4.29 7.50
CA ASP A 21 -4.41 3.10 7.86
C ASP A 21 -3.62 3.33 9.18
N PRO A 22 -3.78 2.45 10.18
CA PRO A 22 -3.16 2.61 11.50
C PRO A 22 -1.63 2.50 11.49
N GLN A 23 -1.03 1.98 10.42
CA GLN A 23 0.41 1.83 10.31
C GLN A 23 1.11 3.08 9.80
N VAL A 24 0.40 4.05 9.17
CA VAL A 24 0.93 5.26 8.49
C VAL A 24 1.93 5.00 7.34
N LEU A 25 2.82 4.01 7.48
CA LEU A 25 3.75 3.53 6.48
C LEU A 25 3.22 2.22 5.87
N VAL A 26 2.39 2.37 4.84
CA VAL A 26 1.58 1.29 4.29
C VAL A 26 2.30 0.58 3.14
N PRO A 27 2.28 -0.76 3.06
CA PRO A 27 2.80 -1.49 1.91
C PRO A 27 2.08 -1.11 0.61
N VAL A 28 2.84 -0.73 -0.42
CA VAL A 28 2.26 -0.28 -1.71
C VAL A 28 1.46 -1.39 -2.39
N ARG A 29 1.92 -2.64 -2.27
CA ARG A 29 1.21 -3.81 -2.82
C ARG A 29 -0.14 -4.01 -2.14
N GLN A 30 -0.22 -3.82 -0.82
CA GLN A 30 -1.48 -3.91 -0.09
C GLN A 30 -2.49 -2.85 -0.58
N LEU A 31 -2.04 -1.61 -0.76
CA LEU A 31 -2.87 -0.53 -1.33
C LEU A 31 -3.38 -0.87 -2.73
N TRP A 32 -2.49 -1.35 -3.60
CA TRP A 32 -2.84 -1.72 -4.97
C TRP A 32 -3.93 -2.80 -5.01
N VAL A 33 -3.81 -3.85 -4.19
CA VAL A 33 -4.85 -4.91 -4.18
C VAL A 33 -6.14 -4.43 -3.50
N ARG A 34 -6.07 -3.63 -2.42
CA ARG A 34 -7.28 -3.03 -1.82
C ARG A 34 -8.01 -2.15 -2.83
N LEU A 35 -7.28 -1.35 -3.62
CA LEU A 35 -7.83 -0.51 -4.68
C LEU A 35 -8.59 -1.34 -5.73
N HIS A 36 -8.01 -2.46 -6.19
CA HIS A 36 -8.67 -3.37 -7.13
C HIS A 36 -9.97 -3.97 -6.57
N ARG A 37 -9.98 -4.28 -5.27
CA ARG A 37 -11.14 -4.89 -4.61
C ARG A 37 -12.26 -3.89 -4.38
N GLU A 38 -11.93 -2.69 -3.93
CA GLU A 38 -12.92 -1.69 -3.50
C GLU A 38 -13.41 -0.81 -4.65
N TYR A 39 -12.63 -0.72 -5.72
CA TYR A 39 -12.93 0.11 -6.89
C TYR A 39 -12.80 -0.66 -8.21
N PRO A 40 -13.53 -1.77 -8.40
CA PRO A 40 -13.42 -2.62 -9.58
C PRO A 40 -13.85 -1.92 -10.89
N TRP A 41 -14.56 -0.80 -10.78
CA TRP A 41 -15.02 0.03 -11.90
C TRP A 41 -13.93 0.95 -12.46
N MET A 42 -12.84 1.19 -11.71
CA MET A 42 -11.64 1.83 -12.26
C MET A 42 -10.84 0.74 -12.96
N ALA A 43 -10.61 0.85 -14.27
CA ALA A 43 -9.60 0.04 -14.95
C ALA A 43 -8.25 0.35 -14.27
N PRO A 44 -7.75 -0.54 -13.39
CA PRO A 44 -6.70 -0.15 -12.47
C PRO A 44 -5.35 -0.23 -13.19
N PRO A 45 -4.40 0.66 -12.85
CA PRO A 45 -3.07 0.60 -13.43
C PRO A 45 -2.39 -0.73 -13.07
N THR A 46 -1.47 -1.17 -13.92
CA THR A 46 -0.52 -2.23 -13.56
C THR A 46 0.24 -1.82 -12.29
N PHE A 47 0.80 -2.79 -11.57
CA PHE A 47 1.53 -2.47 -10.34
C PHE A 47 2.70 -1.51 -10.57
N ALA A 48 3.40 -1.64 -11.70
CA ALA A 48 4.48 -0.74 -12.10
C ALA A 48 3.99 0.69 -12.38
N GLU A 49 2.87 0.84 -13.10
CA GLU A 49 2.25 2.15 -13.33
C GLU A 49 1.77 2.78 -12.01
N PHE A 50 1.19 1.98 -11.11
CA PHE A 50 0.77 2.44 -9.79
C PHE A 50 1.95 2.97 -8.97
N LEU A 51 3.08 2.25 -8.98
CA LEU A 51 4.32 2.69 -8.33
C LEU A 51 4.83 4.01 -8.92
N ALA A 52 4.81 4.16 -10.24
CA ALA A 52 5.23 5.40 -10.91
C ALA A 52 4.34 6.58 -10.48
N LEU A 53 3.01 6.39 -10.49
CA LEU A 53 2.05 7.42 -10.06
C LEU A 53 2.30 7.89 -8.62
N LEU A 54 2.58 6.97 -7.69
CA LEU A 54 2.87 7.32 -6.30
C LEU A 54 4.23 8.03 -6.12
N ARG A 55 5.22 7.74 -6.96
CA ARG A 55 6.53 8.40 -6.90
C ARG A 55 6.49 9.82 -7.47
N GLU A 56 5.63 10.06 -8.46
CA GLU A 56 5.49 11.34 -9.15
C GLU A 56 4.61 12.34 -8.38
N ASP A 57 3.68 11.86 -7.55
CA ASP A 57 2.77 12.72 -6.76
C ASP A 57 3.42 13.17 -5.44
N ASP A 58 3.38 14.48 -5.19
CA ASP A 58 4.09 15.14 -4.10
C ASP A 58 3.46 14.91 -2.71
N ARG A 59 2.19 14.49 -2.66
CA ARG A 59 1.51 14.13 -1.42
C ARG A 59 2.10 12.90 -0.77
N PHE A 60 2.74 12.04 -1.56
CA PHE A 60 3.28 10.78 -1.11
C PHE A 60 4.78 10.86 -0.88
N GLU A 61 5.23 10.09 0.10
CA GLU A 61 6.63 9.85 0.36
C GLU A 61 6.90 8.36 0.19
N TYR A 62 7.69 8.03 -0.83
CA TYR A 62 8.00 6.67 -1.22
C TYR A 62 9.23 6.13 -0.49
N TRP A 63 9.10 4.94 0.09
CA TRP A 63 10.14 4.28 0.86
C TRP A 63 10.51 2.94 0.19
N PRO A 64 11.69 2.85 -0.46
CA PRO A 64 12.17 1.61 -1.08
C PRO A 64 12.70 0.67 0.00
N LEU A 65 11.82 0.12 0.84
CA LEU A 65 12.18 -0.85 1.86
C LEU A 65 12.05 -2.27 1.26
N GLY A 66 13.12 -3.08 1.39
CA GLY A 66 13.13 -4.50 1.02
C GLY A 66 13.64 -4.82 -0.39
N GLU A 67 13.99 -6.09 -0.59
CA GLU A 67 14.39 -6.63 -1.90
C GLU A 67 13.19 -6.64 -2.86
N SER A 68 13.45 -6.21 -4.09
CA SER A 68 12.47 -6.08 -5.17
C SER A 68 11.97 -7.44 -5.65
N LEU A 69 11.00 -8.02 -4.96
CA LEU A 69 10.20 -9.11 -5.52
C LEU A 69 9.09 -8.51 -6.37
N GLU A 70 9.44 -8.16 -7.62
CA GLU A 70 8.51 -7.90 -8.72
C GLU A 70 7.87 -9.21 -9.21
N GLU A 71 7.43 -10.09 -8.30
CA GLU A 71 6.62 -11.23 -8.69
C GLU A 71 5.15 -10.78 -8.79
N ASP A 72 4.58 -10.95 -9.98
CA ASP A 72 3.16 -10.78 -10.24
C ASP A 72 2.39 -11.89 -9.52
N ILE A 73 1.76 -11.55 -8.40
CA ILE A 73 0.81 -12.46 -7.74
C ILE A 73 -0.51 -12.36 -8.50
N PRO A 74 -1.06 -13.47 -9.02
CA PRO A 74 -2.35 -13.45 -9.66
C PRO A 74 -3.41 -12.96 -8.67
N VAL A 75 -4.10 -11.87 -9.01
CA VAL A 75 -5.24 -11.36 -8.25
C VAL A 75 -6.44 -12.28 -8.52
N GLY A 76 -6.46 -13.45 -7.89
CA GLY A 76 -7.60 -14.36 -7.91
C GLY A 76 -8.63 -14.01 -6.84
N GLU A 77 -9.92 -14.14 -7.14
CA GLU A 77 -11.07 -13.87 -6.24
C GLU A 77 -11.23 -14.90 -5.09
N GLY A 78 -10.17 -15.60 -4.70
CA GLY A 78 -10.17 -16.58 -3.61
C GLY A 78 -9.71 -16.00 -2.27
N HIS A 79 -10.06 -16.67 -1.17
CA HIS A 79 -9.46 -16.41 0.15
C HIS A 79 -7.94 -16.39 0.03
N ARG A 80 -7.33 -15.21 0.22
CA ARG A 80 -5.87 -15.08 0.18
C ARG A 80 -5.29 -16.01 1.24
N SER A 81 -4.44 -16.92 0.80
CA SER A 81 -3.62 -17.73 1.68
C SER A 81 -2.79 -16.81 2.59
N VAL A 82 -2.42 -17.29 3.77
CA VAL A 82 -1.50 -16.60 4.69
C VAL A 82 -0.22 -16.16 3.96
N ARG A 83 0.23 -16.97 2.98
CA ARG A 83 1.38 -16.66 2.13
C ARG A 83 1.14 -15.44 1.24
N GLU A 84 -0.01 -15.31 0.60
CA GLU A 84 -0.35 -14.14 -0.24
C GLU A 84 -0.51 -12.87 0.59
N MET A 85 -1.06 -12.97 1.81
CA MET A 85 -1.10 -11.86 2.75
C MET A 85 0.32 -11.44 3.18
N ALA A 86 1.18 -12.38 3.55
CA ALA A 86 2.57 -12.10 3.90
C ALA A 86 3.37 -11.48 2.74
N MET A 87 3.05 -11.81 1.49
CA MET A 87 3.68 -11.17 0.32
C MET A 87 3.17 -9.75 0.09
N CYS A 88 1.93 -9.42 0.45
CA CYS A 88 1.40 -8.05 0.37
C CYS A 88 2.06 -7.10 1.38
N GLU A 89 2.59 -7.63 2.48
CA GLU A 89 3.31 -6.88 3.52
C GLU A 89 4.79 -6.60 3.16
N ARG A 90 5.30 -7.22 2.09
CA ARG A 90 6.67 -7.06 1.60
C ARG A 90 6.80 -5.96 0.54
N GLY A 91 8.02 -5.45 0.42
CA GLY A 91 8.41 -4.50 -0.62
C GLY A 91 8.15 -3.04 -0.23
N PRO A 92 8.06 -2.15 -1.23
CA PRO A 92 8.08 -0.73 -0.97
C PRO A 92 6.86 -0.28 -0.19
N ARG A 93 7.07 0.78 0.58
CA ARG A 93 6.03 1.40 1.40
C ARG A 93 5.82 2.85 1.00
N VAL A 94 4.67 3.38 1.38
CA VAL A 94 4.33 4.78 1.16
C VAL A 94 3.71 5.35 2.43
N LYS A 95 3.98 6.62 2.68
CA LYS A 95 3.25 7.42 3.67
C LYS A 95 2.81 8.74 3.04
N LEU A 96 1.89 9.43 3.69
CA LEU A 96 1.61 10.81 3.34
C LEU A 96 2.77 11.70 3.79
N ARG A 97 3.28 12.55 2.89
CA ARG A 97 4.37 13.49 3.16
C ARG A 97 4.02 14.46 4.28
N ARG A 98 2.74 14.87 4.35
CA ARG A 98 2.21 15.77 5.40
C ARG A 98 2.24 15.16 6.81
N ILE A 99 2.35 13.84 6.93
CA ILE A 99 2.42 13.15 8.23
C ILE A 99 3.90 12.97 8.59
N PRO A 100 4.40 13.70 9.61
CA PRO A 100 5.78 13.55 10.05
C PRO A 100 5.96 12.20 10.73
N LEU A 101 7.12 11.58 10.49
CA LEU A 101 7.49 10.34 11.16
C LEU A 101 8.00 10.67 12.56
N THR A 102 7.15 10.53 13.57
CA THR A 102 7.51 10.81 14.97
C THR A 102 7.95 9.54 15.69
N GLU A 103 8.65 9.69 16.82
CA GLU A 103 9.03 8.56 17.68
C GLU A 103 7.81 7.77 18.17
N ALA A 104 6.75 8.47 18.58
CA ALA A 104 5.50 7.83 19.00
C ALA A 104 4.90 6.97 17.88
N LEU A 105 4.93 7.47 16.65
CA LEU A 105 4.45 6.73 15.48
C LEU A 105 5.33 5.51 15.17
N LEU A 106 6.66 5.66 15.25
CA LEU A 106 7.60 4.53 15.09
C LEU A 106 7.33 3.43 16.11
N ILE A 107 7.11 3.79 17.38
CA ILE A 107 6.77 2.84 18.44
C ILE A 107 5.46 2.12 18.12
N GLN A 108 4.44 2.84 17.63
CA GLN A 108 3.16 2.25 17.23
C GLN A 108 3.33 1.25 16.07
N ILE A 109 4.10 1.61 15.05
CA ILE A 109 4.40 0.74 13.90
C ILE A 109 5.10 -0.55 14.36
N LEU A 110 6.11 -0.42 15.22
CA LEU A 110 6.86 -1.56 15.76
C LEU A 110 5.97 -2.47 16.61
N ARG A 111 5.15 -1.90 17.50
CA ARG A 111 4.20 -2.66 18.31
C ARG A 111 3.24 -3.46 17.44
N HIS A 112 2.69 -2.85 16.39
CA HIS A 112 1.78 -3.53 15.47
C HIS A 112 2.47 -4.70 14.75
N HIS A 113 3.70 -4.52 14.25
CA HIS A 113 4.45 -5.60 13.60
C HIS A 113 4.77 -6.74 14.57
N ILE A 114 5.21 -6.43 15.79
CA ILE A 114 5.50 -7.45 16.81
C ILE A 114 4.23 -8.23 17.16
N GLN A 115 3.10 -7.54 17.33
CA GLN A 115 1.82 -8.19 17.63
C GLN A 115 1.40 -9.14 16.50
N GLY A 116 1.51 -8.71 15.23
CA GLY A 116 1.20 -9.57 14.08
C GLY A 116 2.11 -10.80 14.00
N MET A 117 3.41 -10.65 14.29
CA MET A 117 4.33 -11.80 14.36
C MET A 117 3.95 -12.78 15.47
N LEU A 118 3.56 -12.29 16.65
CA LEU A 118 3.13 -13.13 17.77
C LEU A 118 1.84 -13.89 17.47
N GLU A 119 0.92 -13.29 16.70
CA GLU A 119 -0.32 -13.95 16.28
C GLU A 119 -0.08 -15.09 15.29
N ILE A 120 0.91 -14.96 14.39
CA ILE A 120 1.29 -16.01 13.44
C ILE A 120 1.92 -17.22 14.13
N LEU A 121 2.57 -17.01 15.28
CA LEU A 121 3.23 -18.06 16.06
C LEU A 121 2.27 -18.82 17.01
N ARG A 122 1.01 -18.41 17.10
CA ARG A 122 -0.03 -19.07 17.91
C ARG A 122 -0.82 -20.08 17.07
#